data_AF-A0A3S0CL84-F1
#
_entry.id   AF-A0A3S0CL84-F1
#
_cell.length_a   1.000
_cell.length_b   1.000
_cell.length_c   1.000
_cell.angle_alpha   90.00
_cell.angle_beta   90.00
_cell.angle_gamma   90.00
#
_symmetry.space_group_name_H-M   'P 1'
#
loop_
_entity.id
_entity.type
_entity.pdbx_description
1 polymer ?
#
loop_
_entity_poly.entity_id
_entity_poly.type
_entity_poly.pdbx_seq_one_letter_code
_entity_poly.pdbx_strand_id
1 'polypeptide(L)'
;MPRPRQHRAEVTRQAILDGAAVAFDRSGFGGTSLSDVVKHAGVTKGALYFHFPSKEALARTLMAEQLRVADLVPTGPETPSPGITGPEASSRGTTGADTTSPNPTGPGLQTVIDLTHHMAHGLRSDTRIRAGIRLVIEFGSFTDPDPSPYEGWIDICIKCLTPAQDRGDLHRSLDVHALSTYLVGAFTGIQVTSHVRTGRTDLHDRVVDLWNLTLPAIVPADRLAQFDPAGSPECRAART
;
A
#
# COMPACT_ATOMS: atom_id res chain seq x y z
N MET A 1 -15.39 28.89 9.63
CA MET A 1 -16.30 27.76 9.34
C MET A 1 -16.48 27.65 7.83
N PRO A 2 -16.34 26.47 7.20
CA PRO A 2 -16.55 26.32 5.76
C PRO A 2 -18.02 26.62 5.40
N ARG A 3 -18.29 27.17 4.21
CA ARG A 3 -19.66 27.52 3.80
C ARG A 3 -20.52 26.25 3.68
N PRO A 4 -21.80 26.23 4.16
CA PRO A 4 -22.66 25.04 4.17
C PRO A 4 -22.82 24.31 2.83
N ARG A 5 -22.68 25.05 1.72
CA ARG A 5 -22.74 24.52 0.35
C ARG A 5 -21.53 23.65 -0.03
N GLN A 6 -20.34 23.97 0.48
CA GLN A 6 -19.11 23.21 0.20
C GLN A 6 -19.11 21.88 0.94
N HIS A 7 -19.57 21.86 2.20
CA HIS A 7 -19.67 20.64 2.98
C HIS A 7 -20.63 19.61 2.33
N ARG A 8 -21.79 20.06 1.85
CA ARG A 8 -22.73 19.18 1.12
C ARG A 8 -22.16 18.65 -0.19
N ALA A 9 -21.39 19.47 -0.91
CA ALA A 9 -20.73 19.04 -2.14
C ALA A 9 -19.67 17.96 -1.86
N GLU A 10 -18.90 18.08 -0.77
CA GLU A 10 -17.92 17.05 -0.37
C GLU A 10 -18.60 15.75 0.05
N VAL A 11 -19.66 15.82 0.87
CA VAL A 11 -20.44 14.65 1.27
C VAL A 11 -21.02 13.92 0.04
N THR A 12 -21.54 14.67 -0.92
CA THR A 12 -22.07 14.10 -2.17
C THR A 12 -20.97 13.46 -3.01
N ARG A 13 -19.80 14.10 -3.11
CA ARG A 13 -18.63 13.56 -3.80
C ARG A 13 -18.20 12.22 -3.19
N GLN A 14 -18.13 12.13 -1.86
CA GLN A 14 -17.75 10.90 -1.16
C GLN A 14 -18.80 9.79 -1.37
N ALA A 15 -20.09 10.10 -1.27
CA ALA A 15 -21.16 9.13 -1.54
C ALA A 15 -21.09 8.57 -2.97
N ILE A 16 -20.74 9.40 -3.97
CA ILE A 16 -20.51 8.95 -5.34
C ILE A 16 -19.32 7.99 -5.41
N LEU A 17 -18.20 8.31 -4.75
CA LEU A 17 -17.01 7.45 -4.71
C LEU A 17 -17.30 6.09 -4.02
N ASP A 18 -18.05 6.08 -2.92
CA ASP A 18 -18.48 4.86 -2.25
C ASP A 18 -19.37 4.00 -3.14
N GLY A 19 -20.38 4.61 -3.77
CA GLY A 19 -21.27 3.90 -4.69
C GLY A 19 -20.53 3.36 -5.92
N ALA A 20 -19.53 4.11 -6.39
CA ALA A 20 -18.67 3.70 -7.49
C ALA A 20 -17.78 2.51 -7.12
N ALA A 21 -17.16 2.54 -5.93
CA ALA A 21 -16.36 1.45 -5.42
C ALA A 21 -17.17 0.15 -5.35
N VAL A 22 -18.40 0.20 -4.81
CA VAL A 22 -19.30 -0.97 -4.78
C VAL A 22 -19.61 -1.48 -6.19
N ALA A 23 -19.91 -0.58 -7.13
CA ALA A 23 -20.25 -0.98 -8.49
C ALA A 23 -19.05 -1.63 -9.22
N PHE A 24 -17.87 -1.01 -9.14
CA PHE A 24 -16.65 -1.49 -9.77
C PHE A 24 -16.12 -2.78 -9.11
N ASP A 25 -16.18 -2.91 -7.79
CA ASP A 25 -15.81 -4.14 -7.08
C ASP A 25 -16.66 -5.33 -7.55
N ARG A 26 -17.96 -5.10 -7.84
CA ARG A 26 -18.88 -6.17 -8.29
C ARG A 26 -18.76 -6.50 -9.77
N SER A 27 -18.82 -5.49 -10.64
CA SER A 27 -19.01 -5.69 -12.08
C SER A 27 -17.78 -5.34 -12.92
N GLY A 28 -16.69 -4.87 -12.28
CA GLY A 28 -15.51 -4.42 -13.00
C GLY A 28 -15.74 -3.10 -13.75
N PHE A 29 -14.71 -2.59 -14.43
CA PHE A 29 -14.86 -1.33 -15.19
C PHE A 29 -15.84 -1.48 -16.36
N GLY A 30 -15.66 -2.52 -17.18
CA GLY A 30 -16.46 -2.74 -18.39
C GLY A 30 -17.94 -3.00 -18.10
N GLY A 31 -18.23 -3.77 -17.04
CA GLY A 31 -19.59 -4.14 -16.65
C GLY A 31 -20.34 -3.09 -15.82
N THR A 32 -19.69 -2.00 -15.42
CA THR A 32 -20.31 -0.93 -14.62
C THR A 32 -20.83 0.20 -15.50
N SER A 33 -22.08 0.62 -15.29
CA SER A 33 -22.64 1.85 -15.86
C SER A 33 -22.72 2.98 -14.84
N LEU A 34 -22.75 4.24 -15.30
CA LEU A 34 -22.98 5.39 -14.40
C LEU A 34 -24.35 5.33 -13.71
N SER A 35 -25.33 4.64 -14.29
CA SER A 35 -26.63 4.41 -13.66
C SER A 35 -26.52 3.47 -12.46
N ASP A 36 -25.65 2.45 -12.52
CA ASP A 36 -25.38 1.56 -11.39
C ASP A 36 -24.72 2.32 -10.24
N VAL A 37 -23.78 3.21 -10.56
CA VAL A 37 -23.14 4.10 -9.57
C VAL A 37 -24.17 4.99 -8.88
N VAL A 38 -25.04 5.66 -9.65
CA VAL A 38 -26.12 6.51 -9.11
C VAL A 38 -27.01 5.71 -8.16
N LYS A 39 -27.39 4.49 -8.54
CA LYS A 39 -28.21 3.59 -7.73
C LYS A 39 -27.52 3.20 -6.42
N HIS A 40 -26.21 2.90 -6.46
CA HIS A 40 -25.44 2.56 -5.27
C HIS A 40 -25.16 3.76 -4.36
N ALA A 41 -24.90 4.94 -4.94
CA ALA A 41 -24.60 6.17 -4.21
C ALA A 41 -25.85 6.84 -3.60
N GLY A 42 -27.06 6.50 -4.08
CA GLY A 42 -28.30 7.16 -3.63
C GLY A 42 -28.39 8.64 -4.03
N VAL A 43 -27.68 9.03 -5.09
CA VAL A 43 -27.63 10.42 -5.61
C VAL A 43 -28.45 10.56 -6.89
N THR A 44 -28.54 11.79 -7.42
CA THR A 44 -29.13 12.00 -8.76
C THR A 44 -28.06 11.90 -9.85
N LYS A 45 -28.48 11.59 -11.07
CA LYS A 45 -27.59 11.58 -12.25
C LYS A 45 -26.93 12.96 -12.48
N GLY A 46 -27.68 14.05 -12.25
CA GLY A 46 -27.15 15.41 -12.34
C GLY A 46 -26.07 15.71 -11.29
N ALA A 47 -26.27 15.25 -10.04
CA ALA A 47 -25.25 15.37 -8.99
C ALA A 47 -23.97 14.58 -9.32
N LEU A 48 -24.11 13.39 -9.91
CA LEU A 48 -22.95 12.62 -10.38
C LEU A 48 -22.16 13.40 -11.43
N TYR A 49 -22.81 13.86 -12.50
CA TYR A 49 -22.12 14.58 -13.59
C TYR A 49 -21.52 15.92 -13.15
N PHE A 50 -22.08 16.56 -12.12
CA PHE A 50 -21.51 17.75 -11.53
C PHE A 50 -20.12 17.49 -10.90
N HIS A 51 -19.92 16.30 -10.31
CA HIS A 51 -18.66 15.94 -9.64
C HIS A 51 -17.68 15.17 -10.53
N PHE A 52 -18.20 14.34 -11.44
CA PHE A 52 -17.40 13.45 -12.29
C PHE A 52 -17.95 13.49 -13.72
N PRO A 53 -17.17 14.00 -14.69
CA PRO A 53 -17.66 14.17 -16.05
C PRO A 53 -17.82 12.84 -16.79
N SER A 54 -17.14 11.77 -16.36
CA SER A 54 -17.17 10.47 -17.02
C SER A 54 -16.90 9.30 -16.06
N LYS A 55 -17.16 8.07 -16.52
CA LYS A 55 -16.86 6.83 -15.78
C LYS A 55 -15.35 6.66 -15.57
N GLU A 56 -14.55 7.08 -16.54
CA GLU A 56 -13.09 7.06 -16.51
C GLU A 56 -12.55 8.04 -15.48
N ALA A 57 -13.12 9.26 -15.37
CA ALA A 57 -12.72 10.24 -14.37
C ALA A 57 -12.98 9.73 -12.94
N LEU A 58 -14.07 9.01 -12.76
CA LEU A 58 -14.42 8.36 -11.49
C LEU A 58 -13.46 7.22 -11.17
N ALA A 59 -13.17 6.34 -12.15
CA ALA A 59 -12.21 5.25 -12.00
C ALA A 59 -10.81 5.76 -11.66
N ARG A 60 -10.29 6.77 -12.39
CA ARG A 60 -8.99 7.40 -12.09
C ARG A 60 -8.93 8.01 -10.69
N THR A 61 -10.03 8.58 -10.21
CA THR A 61 -10.07 9.15 -8.85
C THR A 61 -9.96 8.04 -7.79
N LEU A 62 -10.66 6.92 -7.96
CA LEU A 62 -10.55 5.78 -7.05
C LEU A 62 -9.16 5.11 -7.11
N MET A 63 -8.57 5.00 -8.31
CA MET A 63 -7.20 4.52 -8.46
C MET A 63 -6.19 5.41 -7.73
N ALA A 64 -6.32 6.73 -7.85
CA ALA A 64 -5.45 7.67 -7.16
C ALA A 64 -5.62 7.63 -5.62
N GLU A 65 -6.83 7.36 -5.11
CA GLU A 65 -7.04 7.16 -3.67
C GLU A 65 -6.34 5.92 -3.14
N GLN A 66 -6.19 4.87 -3.94
CA GLN A 66 -5.47 3.66 -3.53
C GLN A 66 -3.99 3.93 -3.21
N LEU A 67 -3.35 4.88 -3.92
CA LEU A 67 -1.96 5.25 -3.66
C LEU A 67 -1.77 5.93 -2.30
N ARG A 68 -2.83 6.48 -1.68
CA ARG A 68 -2.77 7.03 -0.32
C ARG A 68 -2.63 5.97 0.78
N VAL A 69 -2.89 4.70 0.50
CA VAL A 69 -2.56 3.61 1.44
C VAL A 69 -1.05 3.57 1.69
N ALA A 70 -0.25 4.04 0.73
CA ALA A 70 1.19 4.19 0.91
C ALA A 70 1.60 5.38 1.79
N ASP A 71 0.72 6.36 2.02
CA ASP A 71 0.96 7.43 2.99
C ASP A 71 0.96 6.90 4.44
N LEU A 72 0.61 5.62 4.64
CA LEU A 72 0.75 4.89 5.91
C LEU A 72 2.18 4.40 6.16
N VAL A 73 3.12 4.55 5.21
CA VAL A 73 4.53 4.35 5.49
C VAL A 73 4.97 5.42 6.47
N PRO A 74 5.36 5.08 7.71
CA PRO A 74 5.91 6.07 8.62
C PRO A 74 7.21 6.56 7.99
N THR A 75 7.21 7.78 7.46
CA THR A 75 8.45 8.48 7.18
C THR A 75 9.14 8.64 8.52
N GLY A 76 10.24 7.91 8.74
CA GLY A 76 11.11 8.17 9.89
C GLY A 76 11.50 9.65 9.91
N PRO A 77 11.94 10.19 11.07
CA PRO A 77 12.29 11.60 11.14
C PRO A 77 13.31 11.90 10.04
N GLU A 78 13.01 12.86 9.16
CA GLU A 78 14.00 13.44 8.25
C GLU A 78 15.15 13.92 9.12
N THR A 79 16.25 13.19 9.17
CA THR A 79 17.48 13.72 9.73
C THR A 79 17.86 14.91 8.85
N PRO A 80 17.92 16.15 9.37
CA PRO A 80 18.44 17.27 8.61
C PRO A 80 19.87 16.90 8.22
N SER A 81 20.22 17.09 6.95
CA SER A 81 21.59 16.90 6.46
C SER A 81 22.60 17.50 7.45
N PRO A 82 23.69 16.79 7.81
CA PRO A 82 24.67 17.33 8.72
C PRO A 82 25.32 18.54 8.06
N GLY A 83 24.95 19.72 8.57
CA GLY A 83 25.73 20.94 8.37
C GLY A 83 27.15 20.67 8.82
N ILE A 84 28.10 21.00 7.96
CA ILE A 84 29.52 20.80 8.17
C ILE A 84 29.95 21.74 9.30
N THR A 85 30.08 21.24 10.53
CA THR A 85 30.71 22.00 11.62
C THR A 85 31.45 21.09 12.60
N GLY A 86 32.78 21.06 12.45
CA GLY A 86 33.79 21.10 13.52
C GLY A 86 33.91 19.92 14.52
N PRO A 87 35.13 19.39 14.78
CA PRO A 87 35.35 18.36 15.78
C PRO A 87 35.66 18.97 17.15
N GLU A 88 34.85 18.70 18.17
CA GLU A 88 35.29 18.83 19.57
C GLU A 88 34.80 17.66 20.43
N ALA A 89 35.75 17.13 21.20
CA ALA A 89 35.66 15.96 22.04
C ALA A 89 34.95 16.25 23.37
N SER A 90 34.36 15.22 24.01
CA SER A 90 34.88 14.63 25.26
C SER A 90 33.89 13.65 25.88
N SER A 91 34.45 12.67 26.58
CA SER A 91 33.85 11.47 27.14
C SER A 91 33.21 11.67 28.52
N ARG A 92 32.13 10.92 28.80
CA ARG A 92 31.82 10.35 30.14
C ARG A 92 30.67 9.34 30.03
N GLY A 93 30.92 8.12 30.50
CA GLY A 93 29.95 7.02 30.48
C GLY A 93 28.97 7.04 31.64
N THR A 94 27.90 6.25 31.52
CA THR A 94 27.29 5.45 32.60
C THR A 94 26.43 4.35 31.96
N THR A 95 26.61 3.15 32.48
CA THR A 95 25.88 1.91 32.20
C THR A 95 24.41 2.03 32.61
N GLY A 96 23.50 1.62 31.72
CA GLY A 96 22.09 1.37 32.00
C GLY A 96 21.56 0.40 30.95
N ALA A 97 21.32 -0.85 31.36
CA ALA A 97 20.68 -1.85 30.54
C ALA A 97 19.20 -1.46 30.37
N ASP A 98 18.84 -0.96 29.20
CA ASP A 98 17.44 -0.81 28.80
C ASP A 98 17.15 -1.83 27.69
N THR A 99 16.20 -2.70 28.01
CA THR A 99 15.67 -3.74 27.15
C THR A 99 14.59 -3.09 26.28
N THR A 100 14.99 -2.54 25.13
CA THR A 100 14.05 -1.87 24.22
C THR A 100 14.21 -2.44 22.81
N SER A 101 13.19 -3.20 22.41
CA SER A 101 12.79 -3.64 21.06
C SER A 101 13.70 -3.24 19.88
N PRO A 102 14.20 -4.18 19.05
CA PRO A 102 14.99 -3.83 17.88
C PRO A 102 14.03 -3.47 16.73
N ASN A 103 13.35 -2.34 16.82
CA ASN A 103 12.89 -1.67 15.61
C ASN A 103 13.84 -0.51 15.38
N PRO A 104 14.88 -0.69 14.54
CA PRO A 104 15.82 0.38 14.24
C PRO A 104 15.06 1.43 13.42
N THR A 105 14.60 2.46 14.12
CA THR A 105 14.20 3.80 13.68
C THR A 105 14.31 4.06 12.17
N GLY A 106 13.21 3.81 11.45
CA GLY A 106 12.98 4.23 10.07
C GLY A 106 12.33 3.15 9.19
N PRO A 107 11.72 3.52 8.06
CA PRO A 107 11.18 2.55 7.10
C PRO A 107 12.27 1.58 6.61
N GLY A 108 11.91 0.32 6.45
CA GLY A 108 12.84 -0.76 6.13
C GLY A 108 12.14 -1.99 5.55
N LEU A 109 12.83 -3.12 5.52
CA LEU A 109 12.26 -4.37 5.00
C LEU A 109 10.98 -4.78 5.75
N GLN A 110 10.94 -4.66 7.09
CA GLN A 110 9.73 -4.96 7.86
C GLN A 110 8.55 -4.08 7.47
N THR A 111 8.79 -2.82 7.11
CA THR A 111 7.74 -1.92 6.60
C THR A 111 7.13 -2.45 5.31
N VAL A 112 7.95 -2.98 4.39
CA VAL A 112 7.44 -3.60 3.15
C VAL A 112 6.63 -4.86 3.45
N ILE A 113 7.09 -5.69 4.39
CA ILE A 113 6.33 -6.86 4.86
C ILE A 113 4.97 -6.43 5.41
N ASP A 114 4.96 -5.43 6.28
CA ASP A 114 3.75 -4.91 6.91
C ASP A 114 2.80 -4.30 5.87
N LEU A 115 3.30 -3.57 4.88
CA LEU A 115 2.48 -3.03 3.77
C LEU A 115 1.76 -4.13 3.00
N THR A 116 2.43 -5.25 2.70
CA THR A 116 1.77 -6.37 2.00
C THR A 116 0.64 -6.98 2.84
N HIS A 117 0.81 -7.05 4.16
CA HIS A 117 -0.23 -7.54 5.08
C HIS A 117 -1.39 -6.57 5.23
N HIS A 118 -1.12 -5.27 5.33
CA HIS A 118 -2.16 -4.23 5.32
C HIS A 118 -2.96 -4.28 4.03
N MET A 119 -2.30 -4.45 2.89
CA MET A 119 -2.97 -4.59 1.60
C MET A 119 -3.82 -5.86 1.52
N ALA A 120 -3.31 -6.99 2.01
CA ALA A 120 -4.08 -8.23 2.11
C ALA A 120 -5.33 -8.09 2.99
N HIS A 121 -5.22 -7.36 4.11
CA HIS A 121 -6.36 -7.05 4.96
C HIS A 121 -7.36 -6.16 4.23
N GLY A 122 -6.92 -5.03 3.66
CA GLY A 122 -7.78 -4.11 2.93
C GLY A 122 -8.50 -4.76 1.75
N LEU A 123 -7.84 -5.68 1.05
CA LEU A 123 -8.44 -6.50 0.00
C LEU A 123 -9.55 -7.45 0.47
N ARG A 124 -9.65 -7.70 1.78
CA ARG A 124 -10.73 -8.50 2.39
C ARG A 124 -11.81 -7.62 3.01
N SER A 125 -11.42 -6.52 3.68
CA SER A 125 -12.33 -5.71 4.49
C SER A 125 -12.86 -4.45 3.78
N ASP A 126 -12.13 -3.88 2.82
CA ASP A 126 -12.45 -2.57 2.25
C ASP A 126 -12.82 -2.65 0.76
N THR A 127 -14.06 -2.29 0.46
CA THR A 127 -14.62 -2.24 -0.90
C THR A 127 -13.91 -1.23 -1.80
N ARG A 128 -13.44 -0.09 -1.27
CA ARG A 128 -12.68 0.89 -2.05
C ARG A 128 -11.33 0.32 -2.47
N ILE A 129 -10.64 -0.37 -1.58
CA ILE A 129 -9.35 -1.02 -1.89
C ILE A 129 -9.54 -2.13 -2.94
N ARG A 130 -10.56 -2.98 -2.79
CA ARG A 130 -10.87 -4.01 -3.79
C ARG A 130 -11.22 -3.41 -5.15
N ALA A 131 -12.06 -2.37 -5.17
CA ALA A 131 -12.43 -1.67 -6.39
C ALA A 131 -11.21 -1.04 -7.07
N GLY A 132 -10.34 -0.36 -6.31
CA GLY A 132 -9.11 0.24 -6.82
C GLY A 132 -8.20 -0.79 -7.49
N ILE A 133 -7.90 -1.90 -6.81
CA ILE A 133 -7.04 -2.97 -7.35
C ILE A 133 -7.66 -3.61 -8.59
N ARG A 134 -8.96 -3.90 -8.53
CA ARG A 134 -9.69 -4.46 -9.68
C ARG A 134 -9.66 -3.51 -10.88
N LEU A 135 -9.82 -2.21 -10.63
CA LEU A 135 -9.69 -1.18 -11.66
C LEU A 135 -8.27 -1.13 -12.22
N VAL A 136 -7.21 -1.17 -11.42
CA VAL A 136 -5.82 -1.16 -11.92
C VAL A 136 -5.56 -2.36 -12.84
N ILE A 137 -6.11 -3.53 -12.51
CA ILE A 137 -5.95 -4.75 -13.31
C ILE A 137 -6.81 -4.71 -14.58
N GLU A 138 -8.10 -4.38 -14.48
CA GLU A 138 -9.03 -4.42 -15.61
C GLU A 138 -8.96 -3.16 -16.48
N PHE A 139 -8.98 -1.97 -15.90
CA PHE A 139 -8.96 -0.71 -16.67
C PHE A 139 -7.57 -0.43 -17.27
N GLY A 140 -6.50 -0.72 -16.53
CA GLY A 140 -5.12 -0.60 -17.01
C GLY A 140 -4.76 -1.61 -18.11
N SER A 141 -5.51 -2.71 -18.26
CA SER A 141 -5.24 -3.70 -19.31
C SER A 141 -6.00 -3.47 -20.62
N PHE A 142 -7.12 -2.74 -20.61
CA PHE A 142 -8.06 -2.76 -21.76
C PHE A 142 -8.31 -1.42 -22.46
N THR A 143 -7.93 -0.27 -21.88
CA THR A 143 -8.25 1.05 -22.50
C THR A 143 -7.08 2.01 -22.67
N ASP A 144 -6.02 1.89 -21.89
CA ASP A 144 -4.71 2.55 -22.08
C ASP A 144 -3.78 1.99 -20.98
N PRO A 145 -2.67 1.29 -21.29
CA PRO A 145 -1.77 0.78 -20.27
C PRO A 145 -1.16 1.91 -19.44
N ASP A 146 -1.67 2.10 -18.22
CA ASP A 146 -1.14 3.06 -17.26
C ASP A 146 -0.23 2.35 -16.24
N PRO A 147 1.11 2.46 -16.36
CA PRO A 147 2.03 1.83 -15.43
C PRO A 147 2.11 2.58 -14.09
N SER A 148 1.60 3.81 -14.00
CA SER A 148 1.82 4.71 -12.86
C SER A 148 1.41 4.14 -11.49
N PRO A 149 0.34 3.32 -11.35
CA PRO A 149 0.02 2.73 -10.05
C PRO A 149 1.09 1.74 -9.59
N TYR A 150 1.64 0.94 -10.52
CA TYR A 150 2.70 -0.02 -10.20
C TYR A 150 4.03 0.68 -9.96
N GLU A 151 4.36 1.70 -10.75
CA GLU A 151 5.55 2.54 -10.54
C GLU A 151 5.53 3.20 -9.15
N GLY A 152 4.38 3.72 -8.72
CA GLY A 152 4.22 4.26 -7.37
C GLY A 152 4.55 3.23 -6.27
N TRP A 153 4.00 2.01 -6.36
CA TRP A 153 4.30 0.92 -5.42
C TRP A 153 5.77 0.48 -5.45
N ILE A 154 6.38 0.45 -6.63
CA ILE A 154 7.80 0.16 -6.81
C ILE A 154 8.63 1.23 -6.10
N ASP A 155 8.33 2.52 -6.32
CA ASP A 155 9.03 3.64 -5.68
C ASP A 155 8.94 3.57 -4.14
N ILE A 156 7.79 3.18 -3.60
CA ILE A 156 7.60 2.99 -2.15
C ILE A 156 8.50 1.87 -1.62
N CYS A 157 8.55 0.74 -2.34
CA CYS A 157 9.43 -0.36 -1.98
C CYS A 157 10.90 0.08 -2.04
N ILE A 158 11.32 0.80 -3.08
CA ILE A 158 12.68 1.35 -3.21
C ILE A 158 13.00 2.27 -2.02
N LYS A 159 12.11 3.20 -1.68
CA LYS A 159 12.29 4.13 -0.54
C LYS A 159 12.46 3.40 0.80
N CYS A 160 11.86 2.23 0.97
CA CYS A 160 12.03 1.41 2.18
C CYS A 160 13.26 0.50 2.14
N LEU A 161 13.55 -0.10 0.98
CA LEU A 161 14.58 -1.13 0.84
C LEU A 161 15.98 -0.55 0.67
N THR A 162 16.14 0.63 0.07
CA THR A 162 17.46 1.28 -0.08
C THR A 162 18.11 1.55 1.29
N PRO A 163 17.45 2.22 2.27
CA PRO A 163 18.03 2.38 3.60
C PRO A 163 18.28 1.05 4.33
N ALA A 164 17.44 0.03 4.07
CA ALA A 164 17.64 -1.31 4.64
C ALA A 164 18.91 -1.97 4.09
N GLN A 165 19.18 -1.83 2.80
CA GLN A 165 20.42 -2.32 2.20
C GLN A 165 21.65 -1.56 2.74
N ASP A 166 21.55 -0.24 2.92
CA ASP A 166 22.63 0.58 3.47
C ASP A 166 23.01 0.18 4.91
N ARG A 167 22.01 -0.19 5.72
CA ARG A 167 22.23 -0.75 7.08
C ARG A 167 22.79 -2.17 7.07
N GLY A 168 22.81 -2.86 5.92
CA GLY A 168 23.19 -4.26 5.82
C GLY A 168 22.10 -5.22 6.28
N ASP A 169 20.83 -4.81 6.22
CA ASP A 169 19.67 -5.68 6.41
C ASP A 169 19.44 -6.57 5.18
N LEU A 170 19.93 -6.16 4.00
CA LEU A 170 19.85 -6.88 2.73
C LEU A 170 21.24 -7.20 2.19
N HIS A 171 21.37 -8.24 1.37
CA HIS A 171 22.61 -8.51 0.64
C HIS A 171 23.00 -7.30 -0.24
N ARG A 172 24.25 -6.85 -0.12
CA ARG A 172 24.78 -5.67 -0.85
C ARG A 172 24.77 -5.85 -2.38
N SER A 173 24.81 -7.09 -2.87
CA SER A 173 24.80 -7.40 -4.30
C SER A 173 23.41 -7.34 -4.95
N LEU A 174 22.34 -7.11 -4.18
CA LEU A 174 20.98 -7.04 -4.70
C LEU A 174 20.74 -5.72 -5.43
N ASP A 175 20.09 -5.83 -6.59
CA ASP A 175 19.44 -4.69 -7.23
C ASP A 175 18.09 -4.42 -6.54
N VAL A 176 18.02 -3.31 -5.80
CA VAL A 176 16.83 -2.90 -5.04
C VAL A 176 15.64 -2.59 -5.96
N HIS A 177 15.89 -2.04 -7.14
CA HIS A 177 14.84 -1.75 -8.10
C HIS A 177 14.26 -3.06 -8.65
N ALA A 178 15.11 -4.02 -9.04
CA ALA A 178 14.66 -5.33 -9.50
C ALA A 178 13.88 -6.10 -8.42
N LEU A 179 14.35 -6.06 -7.16
CA LEU A 179 13.64 -6.64 -6.02
C LEU A 179 12.26 -6.00 -5.81
N SER A 180 12.18 -4.67 -5.91
CA SER A 180 10.93 -3.92 -5.74
C SER A 180 9.90 -4.30 -6.82
N THR A 181 10.33 -4.37 -8.08
CA THR A 181 9.49 -4.85 -9.20
C THR A 181 9.02 -6.29 -8.98
N TYR A 182 9.91 -7.17 -8.52
CA TYR A 182 9.56 -8.56 -8.20
C TYR A 182 8.49 -8.63 -7.11
N LEU A 183 8.65 -7.90 -5.99
CA LEU A 183 7.71 -7.93 -4.86
C LEU A 183 6.31 -7.45 -5.27
N VAL A 184 6.23 -6.35 -6.01
CA VAL A 184 4.95 -5.81 -6.53
C VAL A 184 4.28 -6.81 -7.48
N GLY A 185 5.04 -7.41 -8.40
CA GLY A 185 4.54 -8.42 -9.32
C GLY A 185 4.07 -9.70 -8.61
N ALA A 186 4.87 -10.22 -7.67
CA ALA A 186 4.58 -11.42 -6.91
C ALA A 186 3.31 -11.25 -6.06
N PHE A 187 3.18 -10.14 -5.34
CA PHE A 187 1.98 -9.83 -4.56
C PHE A 187 0.74 -9.70 -5.46
N THR A 188 0.87 -9.05 -6.62
CA THR A 188 -0.21 -8.92 -7.61
C THR A 188 -0.69 -10.31 -8.08
N GLY A 189 0.24 -11.20 -8.43
CA GLY A 189 -0.10 -12.57 -8.83
C GLY A 189 -0.76 -13.39 -7.71
N ILE A 190 -0.25 -13.27 -6.48
CA ILE A 190 -0.78 -13.94 -5.30
C ILE A 190 -2.22 -13.52 -5.03
N GLN A 191 -2.52 -12.21 -5.02
CA GLN A 191 -3.87 -11.76 -4.71
C GLN A 191 -4.88 -12.11 -5.80
N VAL A 192 -4.49 -12.09 -7.09
CA VAL A 192 -5.36 -12.56 -8.19
C VAL A 192 -5.65 -14.05 -8.03
N THR A 193 -4.60 -14.86 -7.81
CA THR A 193 -4.74 -16.31 -7.67
C THR A 193 -5.59 -16.68 -6.45
N SER A 194 -5.36 -16.03 -5.31
CA SER A 194 -6.14 -16.21 -4.08
C SER A 194 -7.59 -15.77 -4.25
N HIS A 195 -7.86 -14.69 -4.98
CA HIS A 195 -9.21 -14.27 -5.32
C HIS A 195 -9.97 -15.34 -6.12
N VAL A 196 -9.35 -15.86 -7.18
CA VAL A 196 -9.98 -16.87 -8.05
C VAL A 196 -10.20 -18.20 -7.31
N ARG A 197 -9.26 -18.61 -6.46
CA ARG A 197 -9.31 -19.91 -5.79
C ARG A 197 -10.18 -19.95 -4.54
N THR A 198 -10.15 -18.89 -3.74
CA THR A 198 -10.72 -18.90 -2.38
C THR A 198 -11.53 -17.64 -2.05
N GLY A 199 -11.68 -16.71 -2.99
CA GLY A 199 -12.27 -15.40 -2.68
C GLY A 199 -11.41 -14.59 -1.70
N ARG A 200 -10.09 -14.81 -1.68
CA ARG A 200 -9.11 -14.17 -0.77
C ARG A 200 -9.17 -14.61 0.70
N THR A 201 -9.86 -15.70 1.04
CA THR A 201 -9.87 -16.18 2.43
C THR A 201 -8.50 -16.66 2.89
N ASP A 202 -7.66 -17.15 1.97
CA ASP A 202 -6.31 -17.65 2.24
C ASP A 202 -5.20 -16.61 2.00
N LEU A 203 -5.55 -15.36 1.68
CA LEU A 203 -4.60 -14.37 1.18
C LEU A 203 -3.47 -14.05 2.16
N HIS A 204 -3.76 -13.95 3.47
CA HIS A 204 -2.72 -13.69 4.47
C HIS A 204 -1.70 -14.83 4.53
N ASP A 205 -2.14 -16.09 4.47
CA ASP A 205 -1.23 -17.24 4.50
C ASP A 205 -0.34 -17.24 3.26
N ARG A 206 -0.87 -16.87 2.09
CA ARG A 206 -0.07 -16.76 0.86
C ARG A 206 0.95 -15.62 0.91
N VAL A 207 0.64 -14.52 1.60
CA VAL A 207 1.61 -13.44 1.85
C VAL A 207 2.70 -13.89 2.82
N VAL A 208 2.36 -14.70 3.84
CA VAL A 208 3.37 -15.32 4.72
C VAL A 208 4.28 -16.24 3.91
N ASP A 209 3.73 -17.06 3.02
CA ASP A 209 4.50 -17.94 2.14
C ASP A 209 5.47 -17.15 1.23
N LEU A 210 5.00 -16.02 0.66
CA LEU A 210 5.85 -15.12 -0.12
C LEU A 210 7.09 -14.70 0.66
N TRP A 211 6.92 -14.24 1.90
CA TRP A 211 8.03 -13.75 2.71
C TRP A 211 8.92 -14.87 3.22
N ASN A 212 8.35 -16.01 3.61
CA ASN A 212 9.14 -17.21 3.97
C ASN A 212 10.05 -17.68 2.84
N LEU A 213 9.61 -17.55 1.59
CA LEU A 213 10.41 -17.90 0.41
C LEU A 213 11.40 -16.80 0.02
N THR A 214 11.06 -15.53 0.23
CA THR A 214 11.87 -14.38 -0.22
C THR A 214 12.97 -14.03 0.78
N LEU A 215 12.69 -14.02 2.08
CA LEU A 215 13.63 -13.55 3.11
C LEU A 215 14.98 -14.28 3.08
N PRO A 216 15.06 -15.62 3.01
CA PRO A 216 16.34 -16.33 2.97
C PRO A 216 17.20 -16.01 1.74
N ALA A 217 16.59 -15.52 0.66
CA ALA A 217 17.30 -15.16 -0.56
C ALA A 217 17.85 -13.72 -0.54
N ILE A 218 17.28 -12.83 0.28
CA ILE A 218 17.60 -11.39 0.25
C ILE A 218 18.29 -10.87 1.53
N VAL A 219 18.14 -11.57 2.65
CA VAL A 219 18.65 -11.15 3.97
C VAL A 219 19.83 -12.03 4.42
N PRO A 220 20.93 -11.44 4.92
CA PRO A 220 22.01 -12.20 5.56
C PRO A 220 21.51 -13.11 6.70
N ALA A 221 22.05 -14.32 6.83
CA ALA A 221 21.52 -15.32 7.76
C ALA A 221 21.48 -14.87 9.23
N ASP A 222 22.45 -14.05 9.65
CA ASP A 222 22.56 -13.45 10.99
C ASP A 222 21.52 -12.35 11.25
N ARG A 223 20.91 -11.81 10.19
CA ARG A 223 19.88 -10.75 10.24
C ARG A 223 18.46 -11.30 10.14
N LEU A 224 18.26 -12.53 9.64
CA LEU A 224 16.94 -13.12 9.37
C LEU A 224 15.97 -13.05 10.55
N ALA A 225 16.46 -13.29 11.78
CA ALA A 225 15.63 -13.30 12.99
C ALA A 225 15.04 -11.92 13.36
N GLN A 226 15.48 -10.84 12.70
CA GLN A 226 14.99 -9.49 12.94
C GLN A 226 13.68 -9.20 12.19
N PHE A 227 13.29 -10.06 11.24
CA PHE A 227 12.12 -9.86 10.38
C PHE A 227 11.05 -10.91 10.65
N ASP A 228 9.81 -10.45 10.75
CA ASP A 228 8.65 -11.31 10.94
C ASP A 228 7.86 -11.42 9.62
N PRO A 229 7.89 -12.58 8.93
CA PRO A 229 7.17 -12.79 7.68
C PRO A 229 5.65 -12.70 7.85
N ALA A 230 5.14 -12.88 9.06
CA ALA A 230 3.73 -12.69 9.40
C ALA A 230 3.38 -11.23 9.71
N GLY A 231 4.29 -10.27 9.46
CA GLY A 231 4.08 -8.86 9.75
C GLY A 231 4.15 -8.55 11.23
N SER A 232 4.26 -7.28 11.58
CA SER A 232 4.32 -6.81 12.97
C SER A 232 3.10 -7.22 13.80
N PRO A 233 3.22 -7.22 15.15
CA PRO A 233 2.09 -7.54 16.03
C PRO A 233 0.83 -6.71 15.75
N GLU A 234 1.00 -5.44 15.37
CA GLU A 234 -0.07 -4.52 14.97
C GLU A 234 -0.80 -5.02 13.71
N CYS A 235 -0.05 -5.46 12.69
CA CYS A 235 -0.61 -6.06 11.48
C CYS A 235 -1.42 -7.32 11.79
N ARG A 236 -0.96 -8.14 12.73
CA ARG A 236 -1.65 -9.38 13.12
C ARG A 236 -2.94 -9.11 13.88
N ALA A 237 -2.95 -8.11 14.76
CA ALA A 237 -4.15 -7.72 15.50
C ALA A 237 -5.29 -7.31 14.54
N ALA A 238 -4.95 -6.61 13.45
CA ALA A 238 -5.90 -6.21 12.42
C ALA A 238 -6.49 -7.38 11.60
N ARG A 239 -5.97 -8.61 11.71
CA ARG A 239 -6.52 -9.78 10.97
C ARG A 239 -7.77 -10.40 11.59
N THR A 240 -8.01 -10.11 12.86
CA THR A 240 -9.10 -10.67 13.68
C THR A 240 -10.40 -9.93 13.43
#